data_AF-B5JN09-F1
#
_entry.id   AF-B5JN09-F1
#
_cell.length_a   1.000
_cell.length_b   1.000
_cell.length_c   1.000
_cell.angle_alpha   90.00
_cell.angle_beta   90.00
_cell.angle_gamma   90.00
#
_symmetry.space_group_name_H-M   'P 1'
#
loop_
_entity.id
_entity.type
_entity.pdbx_description
1 polymer ?
#
loop_
_entity_poly.entity_id
_entity_poly.type
_entity_poly.pdbx_seq_one_letter_code
_entity_poly.pdbx_strand_id
1 'polypeptide(L)'
;MEMSKFRGTVLVVLVFAVVSGAWAKRDDPFIFLNEEELLQVSFYYNANVDLNFSAPSIADAMEQTAREEFAEALAVVLERTGFPMAVEIVDPLDRVEKGLPVLEIYAVRWERDRMNTLEAVIRARLKADGYRNKLGSFRSRGSLTTLSSQEFERRARIEAMTKALTEMMYELNRHFKLPGE
;
A
#
# COMPACT_ATOMS: atom_id res chain seq x y z
N MET A 1 31.48 5.98 -76.92
CA MET A 1 30.36 6.90 -77.18
C MET A 1 29.08 6.18 -76.80
N GLU A 2 28.37 6.71 -75.79
CA GLU A 2 27.00 6.40 -75.34
C GLU A 2 26.66 4.95 -74.89
N MET A 3 26.41 4.72 -73.60
CA MET A 3 25.11 4.84 -72.90
C MET A 3 24.04 3.91 -73.55
N SER A 4 23.42 2.95 -72.86
CA SER A 4 22.47 3.23 -71.77
C SER A 4 21.79 1.94 -71.27
N LYS A 5 21.87 1.73 -69.95
CA LYS A 5 20.79 1.34 -69.02
C LYS A 5 19.98 0.05 -69.30
N PHE A 6 20.40 -1.06 -68.68
CA PHE A 6 19.49 -2.15 -68.33
C PHE A 6 18.94 -1.91 -66.91
N ARG A 7 17.62 -1.80 -66.80
CA ARG A 7 16.88 -1.43 -65.58
C ARG A 7 16.88 -2.61 -64.61
N GLY A 8 17.44 -2.37 -63.41
CA GLY A 8 17.35 -3.28 -62.28
C GLY A 8 15.90 -3.43 -61.82
N THR A 9 15.46 -4.68 -61.68
CA THR A 9 14.23 -5.01 -60.94
C THR A 9 14.67 -5.37 -59.53
N VAL A 10 14.46 -4.45 -58.59
CA VAL A 10 14.70 -4.67 -57.16
C VAL A 10 13.51 -5.45 -56.61
N LEU A 11 13.74 -6.72 -56.28
CA LEU A 11 12.78 -7.53 -55.53
C LEU A 11 12.86 -7.10 -54.05
N VAL A 12 11.92 -6.27 -53.60
CA VAL A 12 11.74 -5.94 -52.19
C VAL A 12 11.02 -7.12 -51.52
N VAL A 13 11.78 -8.02 -50.91
CA VAL A 13 11.20 -9.03 -50.00
C VAL A 13 11.00 -8.36 -48.65
N LEU A 14 9.75 -7.98 -48.38
CA LEU A 14 9.31 -7.48 -47.08
C LEU A 14 9.33 -8.66 -46.09
N VAL A 15 10.43 -8.77 -45.33
CA VAL A 15 10.47 -9.62 -44.15
C VAL A 15 9.61 -8.93 -43.09
N PHE A 16 8.35 -9.33 -42.98
CA PHE A 16 7.55 -9.05 -41.80
C PHE A 16 8.20 -9.80 -40.63
N ALA A 17 9.09 -9.12 -39.93
CA ALA A 17 9.49 -9.51 -38.58
C ALA A 17 8.22 -9.43 -37.73
N VAL A 18 7.56 -10.58 -37.54
CA VAL A 18 6.60 -10.78 -36.48
C VAL A 18 7.40 -10.67 -35.18
N VAL A 19 7.56 -9.44 -34.70
CA VAL A 19 7.91 -9.20 -33.31
C VAL A 19 6.66 -9.59 -32.53
N SER A 20 6.52 -10.89 -32.27
CA SER A 20 5.61 -11.41 -31.27
C SER A 20 6.05 -10.80 -29.95
N GLY A 21 5.44 -9.66 -29.64
CA GLY A 21 5.46 -9.03 -28.33
C GLY A 21 4.79 -9.96 -27.33
N ALA A 22 5.49 -11.02 -26.94
CA ALA A 22 5.31 -11.62 -25.65
C ALA A 22 5.66 -10.54 -24.64
N TRP A 23 4.67 -9.76 -24.23
CA TRP A 23 4.71 -9.03 -22.98
C TRP A 23 4.82 -10.09 -21.88
N ALA A 24 6.05 -10.53 -21.61
CA ALA A 24 6.37 -11.14 -20.35
C ALA A 24 5.91 -10.14 -19.31
N LYS A 25 4.93 -10.52 -18.49
CA LYS A 25 4.72 -9.87 -17.19
C LYS A 25 6.10 -9.92 -16.53
N ARG A 26 6.84 -8.81 -16.57
CA ARG A 26 7.98 -8.65 -15.67
C ARG A 26 7.35 -8.67 -14.30
N ASP A 27 7.51 -9.77 -13.59
CA ASP A 27 7.20 -9.79 -12.17
C ASP A 27 8.07 -8.68 -11.55
N ASP A 28 7.41 -7.74 -10.86
CA ASP A 28 8.14 -6.67 -10.16
C ASP A 28 9.18 -7.34 -9.24
N PRO A 29 10.45 -6.94 -9.28
CA PRO A 29 11.47 -7.57 -8.44
C PRO A 29 11.11 -7.41 -6.98
N PHE A 30 11.53 -8.39 -6.19
CA PHE A 30 11.34 -8.39 -4.74
C PHE A 30 12.16 -7.25 -4.11
N ILE A 31 11.51 -6.46 -3.27
CA ILE A 31 12.12 -5.36 -2.52
C ILE A 31 12.65 -5.93 -1.22
N PHE A 32 13.95 -5.81 -0.97
CA PHE A 32 14.53 -6.14 0.33
C PHE A 32 14.59 -4.89 1.20
N LEU A 33 14.33 -5.05 2.49
CA LEU A 33 14.43 -4.00 3.48
C LEU A 33 15.76 -4.11 4.24
N ASN A 34 16.34 -2.97 4.56
CA ASN A 34 17.54 -2.85 5.39
C ASN A 34 17.17 -2.24 6.73
N GLU A 35 17.61 -2.86 7.83
CA GLU A 35 17.33 -2.40 9.21
C GLU A 35 17.88 -0.99 9.49
N GLU A 36 18.94 -0.59 8.79
CA GLU A 36 19.58 0.73 8.96
C GLU A 36 18.84 1.87 8.24
N GLU A 37 17.86 1.55 7.39
CA GLU A 37 17.09 2.54 6.64
C GLU A 37 15.84 3.02 7.39
N LEU A 38 15.33 4.19 6.98
CA LEU A 38 14.04 4.70 7.45
C LEU A 38 12.92 4.18 6.55
N LEU A 39 11.91 3.54 7.13
CA LEU A 39 10.67 3.17 6.45
C LEU A 39 9.66 4.31 6.54
N GLN A 40 9.30 4.88 5.40
CA GLN A 40 8.22 5.88 5.33
C GLN A 40 6.86 5.16 5.22
N VAL A 41 5.89 5.55 6.04
CA VAL A 41 4.56 4.95 6.06
C VAL A 41 3.52 5.99 5.64
N SER A 42 2.88 5.75 4.50
CA SER A 42 1.77 6.58 4.02
C SER A 42 0.45 5.86 4.26
N PHE A 43 -0.42 6.47 5.09
CA PHE A 43 -1.74 5.92 5.42
C PHE A 43 -2.85 6.65 4.68
N TYR A 44 -3.61 5.90 3.88
CA TYR A 44 -4.73 6.40 3.10
C TYR A 44 -6.03 5.94 3.74
N TYR A 45 -6.80 6.89 4.25
CA TYR A 45 -8.18 6.72 4.67
C TYR A 45 -9.01 7.76 3.94
N ASN A 46 -10.16 7.35 3.42
CA ASN A 46 -11.09 8.26 2.77
C ASN A 46 -12.41 8.16 3.54
N ALA A 47 -12.87 9.28 4.08
CA ALA A 47 -14.22 9.35 4.63
C ALA A 47 -15.24 8.99 3.54
N ASN A 48 -16.45 8.59 3.93
CA ASN A 48 -17.48 8.22 2.96
C ASN A 48 -17.64 9.33 1.90
N VAL A 49 -17.66 8.95 0.62
CA VAL A 49 -17.75 9.87 -0.52
C VAL A 49 -18.94 10.83 -0.37
N ASP A 50 -20.07 10.35 0.14
CA ASP A 50 -21.26 11.19 0.37
C ASP A 50 -21.01 12.26 1.45
N LEU A 51 -20.22 11.95 2.48
CA LEU A 51 -19.82 12.88 3.53
C LEU A 51 -18.86 13.95 3.00
N ASN A 52 -17.93 13.58 2.12
CA ASN A 52 -17.03 14.55 1.47
C ASN A 52 -17.78 15.64 0.67
N PHE A 53 -18.92 15.31 0.07
CA PHE A 53 -19.73 16.28 -0.66
C PHE A 53 -20.72 17.05 0.22
N SER A 54 -21.36 16.35 1.17
CA SER A 54 -22.45 16.94 1.96
C SER A 54 -21.99 17.68 3.21
N ALA A 55 -20.85 17.28 3.80
CA ALA A 55 -20.29 17.87 5.01
C ALA A 55 -18.74 17.76 5.05
N PRO A 56 -18.02 18.56 4.23
CA PRO A 56 -16.56 18.45 4.08
C PRO A 56 -15.79 18.58 5.40
N SER A 57 -16.16 19.52 6.27
CA SER A 57 -15.47 19.70 7.56
C SER A 57 -15.60 18.51 8.51
N ILE A 58 -16.71 17.77 8.42
CA ILE A 58 -16.90 16.54 9.19
C ILE A 58 -16.02 15.44 8.61
N ALA A 59 -15.94 15.34 7.28
CA ALA A 59 -15.07 14.38 6.62
C ALA A 59 -13.60 14.63 6.99
N ASP A 60 -13.11 15.87 6.91
CA ASP A 60 -11.75 16.24 7.31
C ASP A 60 -11.45 15.86 8.77
N ALA A 61 -12.38 16.15 9.69
CA ALA A 61 -12.23 15.78 11.10
C ALA A 61 -12.20 14.26 11.31
N MET A 62 -12.98 13.51 10.54
CA MET A 62 -12.97 12.04 10.56
C MET A 62 -11.66 11.48 10.03
N GLU A 63 -11.13 12.03 8.95
CA GLU A 63 -9.83 11.61 8.40
C GLU A 63 -8.69 11.91 9.37
N GLN A 64 -8.69 13.09 10.00
CA GLN A 64 -7.72 13.44 11.03
C GLN A 64 -7.81 12.48 12.23
N THR A 65 -9.01 12.21 12.73
CA THR A 65 -9.23 11.24 13.81
C THR A 65 -8.70 9.85 13.44
N ALA A 66 -8.97 9.40 12.21
CA ALA A 66 -8.51 8.10 11.72
C ALA A 66 -6.97 8.03 11.64
N ARG A 67 -6.31 9.12 11.24
CA ARG A 67 -4.84 9.20 11.22
C ARG A 67 -4.24 9.10 12.62
N GLU A 68 -4.83 9.76 13.61
CA GLU A 68 -4.39 9.66 15.01
C GLU A 68 -4.56 8.25 15.56
N GLU A 69 -5.73 7.64 15.36
CA GLU A 69 -5.98 6.25 15.77
C GLU A 69 -5.07 5.25 15.05
N PHE A 70 -4.73 5.51 13.78
CA PHE A 70 -3.80 4.69 13.02
C PHE A 70 -2.39 4.80 13.59
N ALA A 71 -1.93 6.01 13.92
CA ALA A 71 -0.61 6.22 14.51
C ALA A 71 -0.47 5.49 15.86
N GLU A 72 -1.51 5.55 16.70
CA GLU A 72 -1.55 4.78 17.94
C GLU A 72 -1.52 3.27 17.69
N ALA A 73 -2.33 2.78 16.75
CA ALA A 73 -2.35 1.36 16.41
C ALA A 73 -0.98 0.88 15.88
N LEU A 74 -0.34 1.67 15.02
CA LEU A 74 0.96 1.36 14.44
C LEU A 74 2.06 1.34 15.51
N ALA A 75 2.10 2.34 16.40
CA ALA A 75 3.07 2.37 17.49
C ALA A 75 3.00 1.11 18.37
N VAL A 76 1.79 0.68 18.72
CA VAL A 76 1.55 -0.57 19.47
C VAL A 76 2.05 -1.79 18.70
N VAL A 77 1.83 -1.86 17.37
CA VAL A 77 2.33 -2.97 16.56
C VAL A 77 3.86 -2.98 16.52
N LEU A 78 4.50 -1.84 16.24
CA LEU A 78 5.96 -1.74 16.16
C LEU A 78 6.64 -2.20 17.45
N GLU A 79 6.13 -1.78 18.60
CA GLU A 79 6.60 -2.21 19.91
C GLU A 79 6.43 -3.72 20.11
N ARG A 80 5.23 -4.25 19.81
CA ARG A 80 4.91 -5.67 20.02
C ARG A 80 5.67 -6.62 19.10
N THR A 81 5.91 -6.21 17.86
CA THR A 81 6.62 -7.04 16.88
C THR A 81 8.13 -6.88 16.97
N GLY A 82 8.63 -5.90 17.74
CA GLY A 82 10.05 -5.55 17.76
C GLY A 82 10.55 -5.20 16.36
N PHE A 83 9.79 -4.38 15.61
CA PHE A 83 10.10 -4.09 14.21
C PHE A 83 11.49 -3.44 14.10
N PRO A 84 12.39 -3.95 13.24
CA PRO A 84 13.81 -3.62 13.34
C PRO A 84 14.20 -2.28 12.70
N MET A 85 13.34 -1.68 11.86
CA MET A 85 13.61 -0.38 11.21
C MET A 85 13.02 0.79 11.97
N ALA A 86 13.63 1.96 11.80
CA ALA A 86 12.98 3.23 12.12
C ALA A 86 11.79 3.46 11.18
N VAL A 87 10.72 4.06 11.72
CA VAL A 87 9.46 4.31 10.99
C VAL A 87 9.06 5.77 11.13
N GLU A 88 8.76 6.41 10.01
CA GLU A 88 8.18 7.75 9.94
C GLU A 88 6.82 7.68 9.25
N ILE A 89 5.77 8.20 9.90
CA ILE A 89 4.47 8.37 9.25
C ILE A 89 4.51 9.69 8.46
N VAL A 90 4.24 9.60 7.16
CA VAL A 90 4.24 10.75 6.25
C VAL A 90 2.83 10.99 5.71
N ASP A 91 2.47 12.26 5.52
CA ASP A 91 1.20 12.59 4.87
C ASP A 91 1.20 12.02 3.44
N PRO A 92 0.16 11.29 3.01
CA PRO A 92 0.01 10.87 1.62
C PRO A 92 0.10 11.99 0.58
N LEU A 93 -0.26 13.23 0.95
CA LEU A 93 -0.20 14.39 0.08
C LEU A 93 1.18 15.03 0.05
N ASP A 94 2.01 14.78 1.05
CA ASP A 94 3.37 15.28 1.11
C ASP A 94 4.28 14.47 0.19
N ARG A 95 5.38 15.12 -0.21
CA ARG A 95 6.37 14.47 -1.06
C ARG A 95 7.20 13.53 -0.19
N VAL A 96 6.93 12.22 -0.33
CA VAL A 96 7.81 11.15 0.18
C VAL A 96 9.26 11.39 -0.26
N GLU A 97 10.19 11.11 0.64
CA GLU A 97 11.61 11.29 0.34
C GLU A 97 12.03 10.25 -0.71
N LYS A 98 12.81 10.69 -1.70
CA LYS A 98 13.23 9.81 -2.78
C LYS A 98 14.33 8.89 -2.28
N GLY A 99 14.23 7.61 -2.64
CA GLY A 99 15.25 6.60 -2.33
C GLY A 99 15.02 5.86 -1.02
N LEU A 100 14.04 6.27 -0.20
CA LEU A 100 13.61 5.51 0.96
C LEU A 100 12.48 4.53 0.60
N PRO A 101 12.42 3.36 1.25
CA PRO A 101 11.28 2.46 1.11
C PRO A 101 10.02 3.12 1.67
N VAL A 102 8.92 3.02 0.93
CA VAL A 102 7.60 3.55 1.29
C VAL A 102 6.61 2.40 1.43
N LEU A 103 6.09 2.22 2.64
CA LEU A 103 4.95 1.35 2.92
C LEU A 103 3.66 2.15 2.79
N GLU A 104 2.85 1.82 1.79
CA GLU A 104 1.54 2.44 1.60
C GLU A 104 0.44 1.52 2.11
N ILE A 105 -0.36 2.04 3.03
CA ILE A 105 -1.45 1.33 3.70
C ILE A 105 -2.76 2.03 3.36
N TYR A 106 -3.69 1.29 2.77
CA TYR A 106 -5.01 1.77 2.38
C TYR A 106 -6.06 1.14 3.31
N ALA A 107 -6.73 1.95 4.11
CA ALA A 107 -7.91 1.53 4.85
C ALA A 107 -9.09 1.38 3.88
N VAL A 108 -9.33 0.13 3.44
CA VAL A 108 -10.46 -0.20 2.55
C VAL A 108 -11.78 -0.12 3.31
N ARG A 109 -11.76 -0.50 4.59
CA ARG A 109 -12.90 -0.40 5.49
C ARG A 109 -12.39 -0.30 6.91
N TRP A 110 -12.89 0.65 7.68
CA TRP A 110 -12.53 0.78 9.09
C TRP A 110 -13.69 1.43 9.84
N GLU A 111 -14.71 0.64 10.08
CA GLU A 111 -16.00 1.11 10.54
C GLU A 111 -16.79 -0.01 11.21
N ARG A 112 -17.88 0.37 11.86
CA ARG A 112 -18.86 -0.56 12.40
C ARG A 112 -19.74 -1.08 11.27
N ASP A 113 -19.98 -2.38 11.28
CA ASP A 113 -20.90 -3.05 10.37
C ASP A 113 -22.35 -3.04 10.89
N ARG A 114 -23.28 -3.55 10.07
CA ARG A 114 -24.70 -3.61 10.43
C ARG A 114 -25.02 -4.54 11.61
N MET A 115 -24.09 -5.42 11.98
CA MET A 115 -24.22 -6.37 13.09
C MET A 115 -23.53 -5.86 14.36
N ASN A 116 -23.21 -4.57 14.43
CA ASN A 116 -22.47 -3.96 15.55
C ASN A 116 -21.08 -4.59 15.74
N THR A 117 -20.50 -5.16 14.69
CA THR A 117 -19.12 -5.65 14.67
C THR A 117 -18.25 -4.58 14.03
N LEU A 118 -17.15 -4.25 14.68
CA LEU A 118 -16.17 -3.37 14.09
C LEU A 118 -15.27 -4.18 13.14
N GLU A 119 -15.11 -3.72 11.90
CA GLU A 119 -14.28 -4.39 10.90
C GLU A 119 -13.19 -3.42 10.40
N ALA A 120 -11.94 -3.87 10.47
CA ALA A 120 -10.80 -3.20 9.87
C ALA A 120 -10.27 -4.06 8.71
N VAL A 121 -10.26 -3.49 7.51
CA VAL A 121 -9.70 -4.09 6.30
C VAL A 121 -8.71 -3.10 5.72
N ILE A 122 -7.44 -3.51 5.68
CA ILE A 122 -6.37 -2.74 5.05
C ILE A 122 -5.83 -3.48 3.83
N ARG A 123 -5.26 -2.72 2.89
CA ARG A 123 -4.41 -3.22 1.82
C ARG A 123 -3.07 -2.54 1.90
N ALA A 124 -2.01 -3.31 1.76
CA ALA A 124 -0.67 -2.76 1.89
C ALA A 124 0.18 -3.08 0.66
N ARG A 125 1.05 -2.14 0.30
CA ARG A 125 2.09 -2.32 -0.72
C ARG A 125 3.36 -1.62 -0.28
N LEU A 126 4.49 -2.24 -0.59
CA LEU A 126 5.82 -1.69 -0.39
C LEU A 126 6.31 -1.11 -1.73
N LYS A 127 6.95 0.06 -1.69
CA LYS A 127 7.58 0.71 -2.84
C LYS A 127 9.03 1.06 -2.50
N ALA A 128 9.94 0.81 -3.42
CA ALA A 128 11.33 1.25 -3.34
C ALA A 128 11.89 1.32 -4.76
N ASP A 129 12.71 2.32 -5.09
CA ASP A 129 13.44 2.43 -6.36
C ASP A 129 12.63 2.18 -7.64
N GLY A 130 11.36 2.64 -7.64
CA GLY A 130 10.44 2.47 -8.77
C GLY A 130 9.75 1.10 -8.84
N TYR A 131 10.12 0.15 -7.99
CA TYR A 131 9.48 -1.15 -7.84
C TYR A 131 8.34 -1.13 -6.83
N ARG A 132 7.46 -2.13 -6.94
CA ARG A 132 6.27 -2.25 -6.09
C ARG A 132 6.04 -3.71 -5.74
N ASN A 133 5.86 -4.00 -4.45
CA ASN A 133 5.46 -5.32 -3.99
C ASN A 133 4.13 -5.22 -3.26
N LYS A 134 3.17 -6.05 -3.65
CA LYS A 134 1.88 -6.14 -2.94
C LYS A 134 2.08 -7.04 -1.73
N LEU A 135 1.80 -6.54 -0.53
CA LEU A 135 1.84 -7.35 0.69
C LEU A 135 0.52 -8.13 0.86
N GLY A 136 -0.59 -7.55 0.41
CA GLY A 136 -1.89 -8.21 0.39
C GLY A 136 -3.00 -7.37 1.00
N SER A 137 -4.04 -8.06 1.48
CA SER A 137 -5.14 -7.45 2.21
C SER A 137 -5.31 -8.18 3.54
N PHE A 138 -5.42 -7.39 4.60
CA PHE A 138 -5.44 -7.88 5.98
C PHE A 138 -6.74 -7.44 6.63
N ARG A 139 -7.37 -8.33 7.39
CA ARG A 139 -8.71 -8.14 7.93
C ARG A 139 -8.77 -8.55 9.38
N SER A 140 -9.35 -7.69 10.20
CA SER A 140 -9.67 -7.97 11.58
C SER A 140 -11.11 -7.59 11.91
N ARG A 141 -11.69 -8.29 12.88
CA ARG A 141 -13.01 -8.00 13.44
C ARG A 141 -12.94 -7.89 14.96
N GLY A 142 -13.61 -6.89 15.50
CA GLY A 142 -13.81 -6.67 16.93
C GLY A 142 -15.30 -6.65 17.25
N SER A 143 -15.69 -7.21 18.39
CA SER A 143 -17.08 -7.15 18.86
C SER A 143 -17.30 -5.83 19.62
N LEU A 144 -18.34 -5.08 19.25
CA LEU A 144 -18.83 -3.96 20.06
C LEU A 144 -20.11 -4.39 20.77
N THR A 145 -20.25 -4.03 22.04
CA THR A 145 -21.53 -4.14 22.75
C THR A 145 -22.44 -2.98 22.35
N THR A 146 -23.76 -3.14 22.48
CA THR A 146 -24.75 -2.14 22.04
C THR A 146 -24.79 -0.86 22.87
N LEU A 147 -24.09 -0.82 24.01
CA LEU A 147 -24.04 0.31 24.96
C LEU A 147 -22.62 0.89 25.09
N SER A 148 -21.79 0.78 24.06
CA SER A 148 -20.41 1.28 24.10
C SER A 148 -20.35 2.81 24.22
N SER A 149 -19.53 3.31 25.15
CA SER A 149 -19.15 4.73 25.17
C SER A 149 -18.23 5.07 23.99
N GLN A 150 -18.13 6.34 23.61
CA GLN A 150 -17.23 6.79 22.54
C GLN A 150 -15.77 6.35 22.78
N GLU A 151 -15.31 6.39 24.03
CA GLU A 151 -13.97 5.92 24.42
C GLU A 151 -13.79 4.41 24.21
N PHE A 152 -14.83 3.61 24.50
CA PHE A 152 -14.78 2.17 24.23
C PHE A 152 -14.73 1.89 22.73
N GLU A 153 -15.50 2.64 21.94
CA GLU A 153 -15.49 2.52 20.48
C GLU A 153 -14.14 2.88 19.88
N ARG A 154 -13.53 3.98 20.34
CA ARG A 154 -12.16 4.37 19.98
C ARG A 154 -11.16 3.25 20.25
N ARG A 155 -11.18 2.68 21.46
CA ARG A 155 -10.28 1.57 21.82
C ARG A 155 -10.50 0.35 20.93
N ALA A 156 -11.75 -0.02 20.67
CA ALA A 156 -12.07 -1.10 19.77
C ALA A 156 -11.57 -0.83 18.34
N ARG A 157 -11.68 0.42 17.85
CA ARG A 157 -11.17 0.87 16.55
C ARG A 157 -9.68 0.65 16.42
N ILE A 158 -8.93 1.13 17.41
CA ILE A 158 -7.49 0.95 17.50
C ILE A 158 -7.16 -0.53 17.55
N GLU A 159 -7.82 -1.33 18.41
CA GLU A 159 -7.55 -2.75 18.54
C GLU A 159 -7.78 -3.53 17.24
N ALA A 160 -8.87 -3.25 16.52
CA ALA A 160 -9.15 -3.88 15.23
C ALA A 160 -8.07 -3.54 14.21
N MET A 161 -7.63 -2.28 14.15
CA MET A 161 -6.53 -1.85 13.28
C MET A 161 -5.20 -2.48 13.68
N THR A 162 -4.85 -2.51 14.97
CA THR A 162 -3.64 -3.17 15.51
C THR A 162 -3.56 -4.63 15.07
N LYS A 163 -4.66 -5.37 15.15
CA LYS A 163 -4.72 -6.77 14.69
C LYS A 163 -4.44 -6.90 13.19
N ALA A 164 -5.09 -6.09 12.36
CA ALA A 164 -4.86 -6.12 10.91
C ALA A 164 -3.43 -5.70 10.54
N LEU A 165 -2.88 -4.69 11.23
CA LEU A 165 -1.49 -4.25 11.07
C LEU A 165 -0.47 -5.29 11.53
N THR A 166 -0.79 -6.07 12.56
CA THR A 166 0.09 -7.15 13.03
C THR A 166 0.27 -8.23 11.95
N GLU A 167 -0.82 -8.66 11.31
CA GLU A 167 -0.75 -9.60 10.19
C GLU A 167 0.04 -9.03 9.01
N MET A 168 -0.20 -7.76 8.68
CA MET A 168 0.56 -7.05 7.65
C MET A 168 2.05 -6.99 7.99
N MET A 169 2.40 -6.74 9.25
CA MET A 169 3.78 -6.65 9.70
C MET A 169 4.51 -8.00 9.58
N TYR A 170 3.82 -9.11 9.79
CA TYR A 170 4.41 -10.43 9.53
C TYR A 170 4.72 -10.68 8.06
N GLU A 171 3.90 -10.18 7.14
CA GLU A 171 4.22 -10.22 5.71
C GLU A 171 5.37 -9.27 5.36
N LEU A 172 5.37 -8.05 5.92
CA LEU A 172 6.47 -7.10 5.74
C LEU A 172 7.81 -7.65 6.23
N ASN A 173 7.81 -8.36 7.37
CA ASN A 173 9.03 -8.96 7.93
C ASN A 173 9.69 -9.99 7.02
N ARG A 174 8.98 -10.53 6.02
CA ARG A 174 9.58 -11.41 5.00
C ARG A 174 10.54 -10.66 4.07
N HIS A 175 10.44 -9.34 4.01
CA HIS A 175 11.31 -8.49 3.18
C HIS A 175 12.71 -8.27 3.78
N PHE A 176 12.98 -8.69 5.02
CA PHE A 176 14.33 -8.71 5.59
C PHE A 176 15.10 -10.00 5.31
N LYS A 177 14.42 -11.07 4.89
CA LYS A 177 15.07 -12.36 4.64
C LYS A 177 15.72 -12.36 3.26
N LEU A 178 17.04 -12.51 3.21
CA LEU A 178 17.76 -12.68 1.95
C LEU A 178 17.46 -14.06 1.34
N PRO A 179 17.41 -14.20 0.00
CA PRO A 179 17.28 -15.51 -0.62
C PRO A 179 18.60 -16.28 -0.44
N GLY A 180 18.65 -17.21 0.51
CA GLY A 180 19.81 -18.08 0.72
C GLY A 180 20.26 -18.27 2.18
N GLU A 181 19.61 -17.61 3.14
CA GLU A 181 19.77 -17.87 4.57
C GLU A 181 18.61 -18.71 5.15
#